data_AF-A0A177QI05-F1
#
_entry.id   AF-A0A177QI05-F1
#
_cell.length_a   1.000
_cell.length_b   1.000
_cell.length_c   1.000
_cell.angle_alpha   90.00
_cell.angle_beta   90.00
_cell.angle_gamma   90.00
#
_symmetry.space_group_name_H-M   'P 1'
#
loop_
_entity.id
_entity.type
_entity.pdbx_description
1 polymer ?
#
loop_
_entity_poly.entity_id
_entity_poly.type
_entity_poly.pdbx_seq_one_letter_code
_entity_poly.pdbx_strand_id
1 'polypeptide(L)'
;MMKLWRYKYAVRLMAGLVLASTLSGCSIGMALIGHKDPNLQGLHVGSTKGEVELELGQPKESHQTGYGARTDIYEYEVNNEPSSARAVMYLIYDVLTIGIAEIIFTPAELMTGEKKRLPIYYGVDGRVAGINETAPEMPVTPSEARPHLVNLGPMQAPFKDLADQLSIGMKGHHISRLAILPLADAAQNTNTPLGNYMTDKLTNEVYMTSSVKVIERSQLQRVMDEQHLSLRTMFDDASVKRIGSLLGVDAVIMGTYAETGLDSIEVNVRSVAVETAEVVGVGTVLISRASVEKLIR
;
A
#
# COMPACT_ATOMS: atom_id res chain seq x y z
N MET A 1 22.91 64.60 -18.51
CA MET A 1 21.45 64.45 -18.34
C MET A 1 20.90 63.06 -18.70
N MET A 2 21.37 62.41 -19.77
CA MET A 2 20.80 61.13 -20.26
C MET A 2 20.98 59.91 -19.33
N LYS A 3 22.03 59.85 -18.50
CA LYS A 3 22.27 58.77 -17.53
C LYS A 3 21.29 58.77 -16.34
N LEU A 4 20.91 59.95 -15.82
CA LEU A 4 19.93 60.05 -14.73
C LEU A 4 18.53 59.64 -15.18
N TRP A 5 18.17 59.89 -16.45
CA TRP A 5 16.88 59.51 -16.99
C TRP A 5 16.75 57.99 -17.13
N ARG A 6 17.79 57.31 -17.63
CA ARG A 6 17.85 55.84 -17.70
C ARG A 6 17.84 55.17 -16.33
N TYR A 7 18.51 55.75 -15.33
CA TYR A 7 18.47 55.25 -13.95
C TYR A 7 17.09 55.41 -13.31
N LYS A 8 16.45 56.57 -13.46
CA LYS A 8 15.07 56.78 -12.98
C LYS A 8 14.07 55.87 -13.68
N TYR A 9 14.26 55.57 -14.96
CA TYR A 9 13.44 54.62 -15.71
C TYR A 9 13.68 53.18 -15.26
N ALA A 10 14.94 52.78 -15.03
CA ALA A 10 15.28 51.45 -14.53
C ALA A 10 14.77 51.22 -13.11
N VAL A 11 14.84 52.24 -12.23
CA VAL A 11 14.27 52.18 -10.88
C VAL A 11 12.74 52.11 -10.91
N ARG A 12 12.08 52.84 -11.82
CA ARG A 12 10.62 52.73 -12.01
C ARG A 12 10.18 51.41 -12.64
N LEU A 13 10.96 50.85 -13.56
CA LEU A 13 10.74 49.53 -14.13
C LEU A 13 10.95 48.44 -13.07
N MET A 14 12.04 48.49 -12.30
CA MET A 14 12.28 47.60 -11.16
C MET A 14 11.18 47.72 -10.11
N ALA A 15 10.80 48.94 -9.72
CA ALA A 15 9.73 49.14 -8.76
C ALA A 15 8.38 48.63 -9.29
N GLY A 16 8.08 48.84 -10.58
CA GLY A 16 6.86 48.31 -11.21
C GLY A 16 6.86 46.79 -11.34
N LEU A 17 8.03 46.18 -11.58
CA LEU A 17 8.19 44.73 -11.69
C LEU A 17 8.13 44.06 -10.31
N VAL A 18 8.66 44.70 -9.27
CA VAL A 18 8.50 44.32 -7.86
C VAL A 18 7.04 44.48 -7.40
N LEU A 19 6.38 45.59 -7.74
CA LEU A 19 4.95 45.82 -7.41
C LEU A 19 4.02 44.82 -8.12
N ALA A 20 4.36 44.42 -9.35
CA ALA A 20 3.63 43.41 -10.10
C ALA A 20 3.88 41.97 -9.59
N SER A 21 5.01 41.72 -8.91
CA SER A 21 5.29 40.42 -8.28
C SER A 21 4.69 40.30 -6.87
N THR A 22 4.46 41.41 -6.15
CA THR A 22 3.70 41.38 -4.88
C THR A 22 2.20 41.10 -5.03
N LEU A 23 1.70 41.02 -6.27
CA LEU A 23 0.30 40.64 -6.57
C LEU A 23 0.12 39.12 -6.73
N SER A 24 1.21 38.34 -6.72
CA SER A 24 1.15 36.88 -6.73
C SER A 24 1.31 36.33 -5.31
N GLY A 25 0.38 36.66 -4.40
CA GLY A 25 0.32 36.08 -3.04
C GLY A 25 -0.03 34.59 -3.06
N CYS A 26 0.79 33.79 -3.75
CA CYS A 26 0.59 32.37 -3.98
C CYS A 26 0.63 31.61 -2.65
N SER A 27 1.54 31.96 -1.74
CA SER A 27 1.63 31.33 -0.42
C SER A 27 0.42 31.64 0.48
N ILE A 28 -0.09 32.88 0.44
CA ILE A 28 -1.31 33.30 1.16
C ILE A 28 -2.53 32.58 0.59
N GLY A 29 -2.63 32.50 -0.74
CA GLY A 29 -3.69 31.77 -1.44
C GLY A 29 -3.68 30.27 -1.12
N MET A 30 -2.54 29.61 -1.20
CA MET A 30 -2.39 28.18 -0.92
C MET A 30 -2.66 27.86 0.56
N ALA A 31 -2.25 28.73 1.49
CA ALA A 31 -2.56 28.54 2.92
C ALA A 31 -4.05 28.70 3.25
N LEU A 32 -4.80 29.46 2.44
CA LEU A 32 -6.25 29.64 2.58
C LEU A 32 -7.07 28.62 1.79
N ILE A 33 -6.48 28.03 0.74
CA ILE A 33 -7.10 27.06 -0.16
C ILE A 33 -6.42 25.71 0.06
N GLY A 34 -6.92 24.98 1.06
CA GLY A 34 -6.47 23.63 1.41
C GLY A 34 -7.66 22.70 1.62
N HIS A 35 -7.40 21.39 1.65
CA HIS A 35 -8.41 20.37 1.95
C HIS A 35 -8.24 19.92 3.39
N LYS A 36 -9.33 19.81 4.14
CA LYS A 36 -9.27 19.23 5.49
C LYS A 36 -8.91 17.75 5.38
N ASP A 37 -8.10 17.27 6.32
CA ASP A 37 -7.75 15.86 6.37
C ASP A 37 -9.05 15.03 6.54
N PRO A 38 -9.24 13.95 5.76
CA PRO A 38 -10.46 13.17 5.81
C PRO A 38 -10.61 12.45 7.15
N ASN A 39 -11.85 12.35 7.65
CA ASN A 39 -12.09 11.73 8.94
C ASN A 39 -12.13 10.19 8.82
N LEU A 40 -10.95 9.58 8.77
CA LEU A 40 -10.79 8.13 8.67
C LEU A 40 -11.39 7.37 9.87
N GLN A 41 -11.63 8.04 11.01
CA GLN A 41 -12.29 7.44 12.17
C GLN A 41 -13.80 7.29 11.99
N GLY A 42 -14.43 7.99 11.05
CA GLY A 42 -15.85 7.82 10.71
C GLY A 42 -16.11 6.66 9.75
N LEU A 43 -15.05 6.12 9.14
CA LEU A 43 -15.11 5.02 8.18
C LEU A 43 -14.94 3.69 8.93
N HIS A 44 -15.99 2.88 8.94
CA HIS A 44 -16.00 1.57 9.59
C HIS A 44 -16.42 0.46 8.64
N VAL A 45 -16.07 -0.78 8.98
CA VAL A 45 -16.55 -1.97 8.27
C VAL A 45 -18.08 -2.00 8.33
N GLY A 46 -18.74 -2.02 7.17
CA GLY A 46 -20.19 -1.89 7.00
C GLY A 46 -20.69 -0.53 6.49
N SER A 47 -19.81 0.48 6.42
CA SER A 47 -20.13 1.80 5.86
C SER A 47 -20.60 1.69 4.41
N THR A 48 -21.50 2.58 4.00
CA THR A 48 -22.00 2.63 2.64
C THR A 48 -21.02 3.37 1.74
N LYS A 49 -21.01 3.01 0.46
CA LYS A 49 -20.23 3.72 -0.56
C LYS A 49 -20.50 5.23 -0.58
N GLY A 50 -21.72 5.67 -0.30
CA GLY A 50 -22.06 7.10 -0.24
C GLY A 50 -21.37 7.85 0.91
N GLU A 51 -21.20 7.20 2.07
CA GLU A 51 -20.45 7.76 3.21
C GLU A 51 -18.95 7.83 2.90
N VAL A 52 -18.42 6.82 2.21
CA VAL A 52 -17.03 6.80 1.74
C VAL A 52 -16.75 7.92 0.73
N GLU A 53 -17.65 8.12 -0.23
CA GLU A 53 -17.51 9.17 -1.22
C GLU A 53 -17.72 10.58 -0.66
N LEU A 54 -18.46 10.72 0.43
CA LEU A 54 -18.63 12.00 1.12
C LEU A 54 -17.33 12.44 1.82
N GLU A 55 -16.58 11.49 2.37
CA GLU A 55 -15.34 11.74 3.11
C GLU A 55 -14.08 11.75 2.22
N LEU A 56 -14.00 10.85 1.24
CA LEU A 56 -12.80 10.65 0.40
C LEU A 56 -12.98 11.13 -1.06
N GLY A 57 -14.18 11.56 -1.44
CA GLY A 57 -14.50 11.94 -2.80
C GLY A 57 -14.70 10.76 -3.74
N GLN A 58 -14.62 10.99 -5.05
CA GLN A 58 -14.81 9.95 -6.06
C GLN A 58 -13.57 9.05 -6.17
N PRO A 59 -13.74 7.73 -6.37
CA PRO A 59 -12.61 6.82 -6.51
C PRO A 59 -11.82 7.11 -7.80
N LYS A 60 -10.49 7.01 -7.72
CA LYS A 60 -9.59 7.20 -8.87
C LYS A 60 -9.59 5.99 -9.78
N GLU A 61 -9.64 4.81 -9.19
CA GLU A 61 -9.70 3.54 -9.90
C GLU A 61 -10.71 2.62 -9.22
N SER A 62 -11.43 1.86 -10.03
CA SER A 62 -12.40 0.87 -9.56
C SER A 62 -12.12 -0.42 -10.30
N HIS A 63 -11.66 -1.42 -9.56
CA HIS A 63 -11.34 -2.74 -10.08
C HIS A 63 -12.42 -3.71 -9.61
N GLN A 64 -13.06 -4.39 -10.56
CA GLN A 64 -13.90 -5.53 -10.22
C GLN A 64 -13.00 -6.72 -9.95
N THR A 65 -13.09 -7.23 -8.73
CA THR A 65 -12.42 -8.48 -8.36
C THR A 65 -13.38 -9.61 -8.73
N GLY A 66 -12.88 -10.72 -9.28
CA GLY A 66 -13.72 -11.87 -9.62
C GLY A 66 -14.58 -12.28 -8.41
N TYR A 67 -15.84 -12.67 -8.65
CA TYR A 67 -16.90 -12.98 -7.66
C TYR A 67 -17.77 -11.80 -7.15
N GLY A 68 -17.71 -10.63 -7.78
CA GLY A 68 -18.67 -9.54 -7.52
C GLY A 68 -18.29 -8.62 -6.35
N ALA A 69 -17.12 -8.84 -5.75
CA ALA A 69 -16.47 -7.89 -4.85
C ALA A 69 -15.77 -6.79 -5.66
N ARG A 70 -15.84 -5.55 -5.18
CA ARG A 70 -15.32 -4.37 -5.87
C ARG A 70 -14.26 -3.69 -5.01
N THR A 71 -13.12 -3.35 -5.60
CA THR A 71 -12.06 -2.63 -4.93
C THR A 71 -11.96 -1.25 -5.53
N ASP A 72 -12.19 -0.23 -4.72
CA ASP A 72 -12.04 1.15 -5.14
C ASP A 72 -10.83 1.77 -4.46
N ILE A 73 -9.99 2.43 -5.25
CA ILE A 73 -8.80 3.11 -4.78
C ILE A 73 -9.13 4.60 -4.68
N TYR A 74 -9.11 5.11 -3.45
CA TYR A 74 -9.30 6.52 -3.17
C TYR A 74 -7.94 7.19 -2.96
N GLU A 75 -7.77 8.40 -3.50
CA GLU A 75 -6.57 9.21 -3.28
C GLU A 75 -7.00 10.42 -2.47
N TYR A 76 -6.36 10.63 -1.33
CA TYR A 76 -6.64 11.75 -0.44
C TYR A 76 -5.34 12.47 -0.07
N GLU A 77 -5.43 13.78 0.17
CA GLU A 77 -4.30 14.60 0.60
C GLU A 77 -4.32 14.75 2.13
N VAL A 78 -3.17 14.54 2.75
CA VAL A 78 -2.97 14.69 4.20
C VAL A 78 -2.01 15.86 4.46
N ASN A 79 -2.23 16.59 5.56
CA ASN A 79 -1.41 17.71 6.01
C ASN A 79 -1.48 18.94 5.08
N ASN A 80 -2.63 19.17 4.41
CA ASN A 80 -2.88 20.37 3.59
C ASN A 80 -4.05 21.21 4.13
N GLU A 81 -4.21 21.25 5.46
CA GLU A 81 -5.38 21.90 6.06
C GLU A 81 -5.35 23.42 5.92
N PRO A 82 -6.44 24.08 5.50
CA PRO A 82 -6.47 25.53 5.38
C PRO A 82 -6.28 26.20 6.74
N SER A 83 -5.34 27.14 6.82
CA SER A 83 -4.99 27.83 8.06
C SER A 83 -4.90 29.33 7.86
N SER A 84 -5.90 30.03 8.38
CA SER A 84 -5.92 31.50 8.40
C SER A 84 -4.75 32.08 9.21
N ALA A 85 -4.32 31.41 10.29
CA ALA A 85 -3.17 31.82 11.08
C ALA A 85 -1.86 31.75 10.27
N ARG A 86 -1.64 30.67 9.50
CA ARG A 86 -0.47 30.56 8.61
C ARG A 86 -0.50 31.61 7.50
N ALA A 87 -1.66 31.84 6.90
CA ALA A 87 -1.83 32.87 5.87
C ALA A 87 -1.52 34.29 6.39
N VAL A 88 -1.98 34.64 7.60
CA VAL A 88 -1.65 35.92 8.25
C VAL A 88 -0.16 36.02 8.55
N MET A 89 0.49 34.93 8.98
CA MET A 89 1.94 34.93 9.19
C MET A 89 2.71 35.14 7.88
N TYR A 90 2.32 34.49 6.80
CA TYR A 90 2.93 34.72 5.48
C TYR A 90 2.73 36.14 5.00
N LEU A 91 1.54 36.73 5.17
CA LEU A 91 1.30 38.13 4.88
C LEU A 91 2.23 39.06 5.67
N ILE A 92 2.42 38.80 6.96
CA ILE A 92 3.34 39.58 7.81
C ILE A 92 4.77 39.45 7.30
N TYR A 93 5.25 38.22 7.05
CA TYR A 93 6.60 37.99 6.55
C TYR A 93 6.82 38.56 5.15
N ASP A 94 5.82 38.50 4.29
CA ASP A 94 5.87 39.04 2.94
C ASP A 94 6.06 40.57 2.95
N VAL A 95 5.29 41.27 3.79
CA VAL A 95 5.42 42.72 4.00
C VAL A 95 6.77 43.08 4.64
N LEU A 96 7.19 42.34 5.68
CA LEU A 96 8.44 42.63 6.40
C LEU A 96 9.69 42.35 5.55
N THR A 97 9.62 41.38 4.64
CA THR A 97 10.76 40.98 3.80
C THR A 97 10.66 41.51 2.37
N ILE A 98 9.69 42.38 2.09
CA ILE A 98 9.45 42.98 0.76
C ILE A 98 9.37 41.87 -0.31
N GLY A 99 8.56 40.84 -0.08
CA GLY A 99 8.35 39.75 -1.05
C GLY A 99 9.38 38.62 -1.02
N ILE A 100 10.49 38.75 -0.27
CA ILE A 100 11.56 37.73 -0.28
C ILE A 100 11.08 36.42 0.36
N ALA A 101 10.14 36.48 1.31
CA ALA A 101 9.58 35.32 1.99
C ALA A 101 8.88 34.32 1.04
N GLU A 102 8.34 34.76 -0.09
CA GLU A 102 7.70 33.88 -1.07
C GLU A 102 8.67 32.86 -1.69
N ILE A 103 9.96 33.18 -1.76
CA ILE A 103 11.01 32.28 -2.27
C ILE A 103 11.15 31.04 -1.37
N ILE A 104 10.79 31.16 -0.08
CA ILE A 104 10.94 30.10 0.91
C ILE A 104 9.59 29.43 1.19
N PHE A 105 8.54 30.22 1.46
CA PHE A 105 7.25 29.67 1.88
C PHE A 105 6.43 29.10 0.72
N THR A 106 6.55 29.63 -0.49
CA THR A 106 5.77 29.10 -1.62
C THR A 106 6.20 27.69 -2.01
N PRO A 107 7.50 27.36 -2.13
CA PRO A 107 7.92 25.97 -2.34
C PRO A 107 7.53 25.06 -1.18
N ALA A 108 7.61 25.54 0.07
CA ALA A 108 7.22 24.77 1.25
C ALA A 108 5.72 24.42 1.25
N GLU A 109 4.85 25.38 0.87
CA GLU A 109 3.40 25.16 0.71
C GLU A 109 3.09 24.25 -0.49
N LEU A 110 3.89 24.27 -1.56
CA LEU A 110 3.75 23.33 -2.69
C LEU A 110 4.16 21.89 -2.34
N MET A 111 4.99 21.74 -1.31
CA MET A 111 5.46 20.46 -0.80
C MET A 111 4.60 19.95 0.37
N THR A 112 3.57 20.71 0.79
CA THR A 112 2.57 20.27 1.77
C THR A 112 1.39 19.63 1.05
N GLY A 113 0.76 18.63 1.68
CA GLY A 113 -0.19 17.74 1.00
C GLY A 113 0.48 16.46 0.52
N GLU A 114 0.67 15.51 1.43
CA GLU A 114 1.09 14.17 1.07
C GLU A 114 -0.10 13.41 0.48
N LYS A 115 0.01 12.98 -0.78
CA LYS A 115 -1.01 12.18 -1.45
C LYS A 115 -0.92 10.74 -0.99
N LYS A 116 -1.93 10.29 -0.24
CA LYS A 116 -2.07 8.92 0.21
C LYS A 116 -3.14 8.19 -0.60
N ARG A 117 -2.90 6.90 -0.84
CA ARG A 117 -3.83 6.03 -1.55
C ARG A 117 -4.42 5.05 -0.55
N LEU A 118 -5.75 5.05 -0.43
CA LEU A 118 -6.49 4.14 0.43
C LEU A 118 -7.27 3.15 -0.42
N PRO A 119 -6.88 1.86 -0.44
CA PRO A 119 -7.71 0.82 -1.02
C PRO A 119 -8.87 0.50 -0.07
N ILE A 120 -10.09 0.58 -0.59
CA ILE A 120 -11.32 0.17 0.13
C ILE A 120 -11.93 -1.01 -0.60
N TYR A 121 -12.15 -2.08 0.15
CA TYR A 121 -12.75 -3.32 -0.35
C TYR A 121 -14.26 -3.29 -0.07
N TYR A 122 -15.07 -3.50 -1.10
CA TYR A 122 -16.51 -3.61 -0.99
C TYR A 122 -16.97 -5.04 -1.18
N GLY A 123 -17.86 -5.48 -0.28
CA GLY A 123 -18.56 -6.75 -0.39
C GLY A 123 -19.62 -6.75 -1.49
N VAL A 124 -20.21 -7.92 -1.74
CA VAL A 124 -21.25 -8.14 -2.77
C VAL A 124 -22.55 -7.36 -2.46
N ASP A 125 -22.72 -6.94 -1.21
CA ASP A 125 -23.79 -6.10 -0.69
C ASP A 125 -23.55 -4.58 -0.90
N GLY A 126 -22.41 -4.20 -1.47
CA GLY A 126 -22.03 -2.81 -1.72
C GLY A 126 -21.56 -2.04 -0.48
N ARG A 127 -21.30 -2.73 0.64
CA ARG A 127 -20.78 -2.14 1.88
C ARG A 127 -19.28 -2.37 2.02
N VAL A 128 -18.63 -1.50 2.78
CA VAL A 128 -17.20 -1.58 3.06
C VAL A 128 -16.90 -2.85 3.85
N ALA A 129 -16.19 -3.79 3.24
CA ALA A 129 -15.70 -5.02 3.85
C ALA A 129 -14.32 -4.83 4.54
N GLY A 130 -13.56 -3.80 4.14
CA GLY A 130 -12.31 -3.43 4.79
C GLY A 130 -11.72 -2.13 4.25
N ILE A 131 -11.12 -1.33 5.14
CA ILE A 131 -10.31 -0.15 4.82
C ILE A 131 -8.87 -0.49 5.20
N ASN A 132 -7.91 -0.39 4.29
CA ASN A 132 -6.54 -0.78 4.62
C ASN A 132 -5.62 0.45 4.74
N GLU A 133 -5.38 0.87 5.98
CA GLU A 133 -4.06 1.19 6.55
C GLU A 133 -3.95 0.82 8.05
N THR A 134 -4.98 0.26 8.70
CA THR A 134 -4.86 -0.33 10.05
C THR A 134 -5.84 -1.50 10.18
N ALA A 135 -5.34 -2.65 10.61
CA ALA A 135 -6.13 -3.84 10.87
C ALA A 135 -7.31 -3.53 11.83
N PRO A 136 -8.46 -4.19 11.71
CA PRO A 136 -9.52 -4.07 12.70
C PRO A 136 -9.01 -4.58 14.05
N GLU A 137 -8.86 -3.68 15.03
CA GLU A 137 -8.74 -4.08 16.44
C GLU A 137 -10.05 -4.76 16.84
N MET A 138 -10.07 -6.09 16.82
CA MET A 138 -11.04 -6.87 17.56
C MET A 138 -10.58 -7.01 19.01
N PRO A 139 -11.52 -7.05 19.98
CA PRO A 139 -11.20 -7.00 21.39
C PRO A 139 -10.41 -8.23 21.81
N VAL A 140 -9.14 -8.03 22.17
CA VAL A 140 -8.30 -9.05 22.81
C VAL A 140 -8.66 -9.17 24.27
N THR A 141 -9.31 -10.27 24.64
CA THR A 141 -9.40 -10.71 26.03
C THR A 141 -7.98 -10.92 26.60
N PRO A 142 -7.67 -10.43 27.80
CA PRO A 142 -6.32 -10.54 28.35
C PRO A 142 -6.05 -12.00 28.76
N SER A 143 -5.12 -12.66 28.08
CA SER A 143 -4.56 -13.93 28.54
C SER A 143 -3.05 -13.96 28.30
N GLU A 144 -2.37 -13.33 29.25
CA GLU A 144 -1.08 -13.76 29.82
C GLU A 144 0.09 -14.06 28.87
N ALA A 145 0.92 -13.02 28.70
CA ALA A 145 2.38 -13.03 28.77
C ALA A 145 3.18 -14.06 27.94
N ARG A 146 3.85 -13.57 26.88
CA ARG A 146 5.25 -13.92 26.60
C ARG A 146 6.05 -12.73 26.04
N PRO A 147 7.27 -12.46 26.57
CA PRO A 147 8.13 -11.38 26.12
C PRO A 147 9.12 -11.90 25.07
N HIS A 148 9.09 -11.37 23.85
CA HIS A 148 10.29 -11.18 23.02
C HIS A 148 9.96 -10.08 22.02
N LEU A 149 10.52 -8.89 22.24
CA LEU A 149 10.66 -7.88 21.19
C LEU A 149 11.62 -8.45 20.15
N VAL A 150 11.07 -9.18 19.18
CA VAL A 150 11.81 -9.55 17.96
C VAL A 150 11.99 -8.26 17.20
N ASN A 151 13.23 -7.78 17.11
CA ASN A 151 13.61 -6.74 16.17
C ASN A 151 13.46 -7.32 14.76
N LEU A 152 12.24 -7.27 14.22
CA LEU A 152 11.91 -7.69 12.87
C LEU A 152 12.66 -6.74 11.93
N GLY A 153 13.70 -7.23 11.25
CA GLY A 153 14.41 -6.43 10.26
C GLY A 153 13.46 -5.86 9.20
N PRO A 154 13.88 -4.87 8.39
CA PRO A 154 13.01 -4.13 7.46
C PRO A 154 12.30 -4.99 6.41
N MET A 155 12.70 -6.25 6.25
CA MET A 155 12.08 -7.22 5.34
C MET A 155 11.24 -8.29 6.05
N GLN A 156 11.31 -8.44 7.38
CA GLN A 156 10.50 -9.44 8.12
C GLN A 156 9.08 -8.95 8.38
N ALA A 157 8.90 -7.65 8.67
CA ALA A 157 7.57 -7.08 8.92
C ALA A 157 6.59 -7.27 7.74
N PRO A 158 6.97 -7.01 6.46
CA PRO A 158 6.10 -7.24 5.31
C PRO A 158 5.58 -8.69 5.18
N PHE A 159 6.43 -9.69 5.44
CA PHE A 159 6.02 -11.10 5.32
C PHE A 159 5.21 -11.56 6.53
N LYS A 160 5.46 -10.98 7.71
CA LYS A 160 4.61 -11.20 8.87
C LYS A 160 3.20 -10.67 8.61
N ASP A 161 3.08 -9.47 8.04
CA ASP A 161 1.80 -8.88 7.68
C ASP A 161 1.05 -9.73 6.64
N LEU A 162 1.76 -10.26 5.63
CA LEU A 162 1.20 -11.24 4.70
C LEU A 162 0.69 -12.50 5.40
N ALA A 163 1.48 -13.07 6.32
CA ALA A 163 1.10 -14.26 7.08
C ALA A 163 -0.13 -14.01 7.97
N ASP A 164 -0.22 -12.83 8.59
CA ASP A 164 -1.37 -12.40 9.39
C ASP A 164 -2.63 -12.25 8.51
N GLN A 165 -2.51 -11.58 7.36
CA GLN A 165 -3.61 -11.40 6.39
C GLN A 165 -4.13 -12.75 5.88
N LEU A 166 -3.24 -13.67 5.53
CA LEU A 166 -3.61 -15.02 5.09
C LEU A 166 -4.27 -15.82 6.23
N SER A 167 -3.79 -15.67 7.46
CA SER A 167 -4.32 -16.40 8.62
C SER A 167 -5.75 -16.02 8.97
N ILE A 168 -6.18 -14.77 8.71
CA ILE A 168 -7.58 -14.35 8.89
C ILE A 168 -8.50 -15.20 8.04
N GLY A 169 -8.16 -15.35 6.76
CA GLY A 169 -8.92 -16.14 5.81
C GLY A 169 -8.92 -17.65 6.12
N MET A 170 -7.77 -18.17 6.56
CA MET A 170 -7.61 -19.61 6.85
C MET A 170 -8.38 -20.07 8.10
N LYS A 171 -8.51 -19.21 9.13
CA LYS A 171 -9.21 -19.56 10.39
C LYS A 171 -10.70 -19.88 10.19
N GLY A 172 -11.34 -19.31 9.17
CA GLY A 172 -12.75 -19.58 8.85
C GLY A 172 -13.01 -20.95 8.22
N HIS A 173 -11.99 -21.59 7.64
CA HIS A 173 -12.14 -22.73 6.73
C HIS A 173 -11.48 -24.04 7.22
N HIS A 174 -11.14 -24.17 8.51
CA HIS A 174 -10.56 -25.38 9.10
C HIS A 174 -9.31 -25.92 8.39
N ILE A 175 -8.51 -25.02 7.82
CA ILE A 175 -7.27 -25.38 7.12
C ILE A 175 -6.29 -25.90 8.17
N SER A 176 -5.80 -27.13 8.00
CA SER A 176 -4.87 -27.81 8.91
C SER A 176 -3.53 -28.08 8.24
N ARG A 177 -3.51 -28.30 6.92
CA ARG A 177 -2.31 -28.56 6.13
C ARG A 177 -2.24 -27.63 4.93
N LEU A 178 -1.07 -27.06 4.70
CA LEU A 178 -0.87 -25.99 3.74
C LEU A 178 0.38 -26.23 2.91
N ALA A 179 0.29 -26.03 1.60
CA ALA A 179 1.45 -25.97 0.71
C ALA A 179 1.70 -24.52 0.29
N ILE A 180 2.96 -24.15 0.11
CA ILE A 180 3.34 -22.82 -0.40
C ILE A 180 4.12 -23.02 -1.70
N LEU A 181 3.56 -22.56 -2.82
CA LEU A 181 4.26 -22.58 -4.10
C LEU A 181 5.30 -21.47 -4.16
N PRO A 182 6.39 -21.66 -4.95
CA PRO A 182 7.34 -20.59 -5.19
C PRO A 182 6.66 -19.39 -5.83
N LEU A 183 6.94 -18.20 -5.29
CA LEU A 183 6.42 -16.95 -5.85
C LEU A 183 6.98 -16.72 -7.25
N ALA A 184 6.10 -16.39 -8.18
CA ALA A 184 6.46 -16.08 -9.56
C ALA A 184 6.75 -14.58 -9.76
N ASP A 185 7.63 -14.26 -10.70
CA ASP A 185 7.75 -12.89 -11.20
C ASP A 185 6.58 -12.51 -12.15
N ALA A 186 6.59 -11.28 -12.66
CA ALA A 186 5.64 -10.80 -13.66
C ALA A 186 5.62 -11.63 -14.96
N ALA A 187 6.70 -12.37 -15.26
CA ALA A 187 6.80 -13.27 -16.41
C ALA A 187 6.36 -14.71 -16.09
N GLN A 188 5.79 -14.95 -14.90
CA GLN A 188 5.38 -16.25 -14.39
C GLN A 188 6.54 -17.24 -14.19
N ASN A 189 7.76 -16.73 -13.99
CA ASN A 189 8.92 -17.54 -13.67
C ASN A 189 9.01 -17.77 -12.15
N THR A 190 8.95 -19.03 -11.73
CA THR A 190 9.00 -19.46 -10.33
C THR A 190 10.39 -19.87 -9.85
N ASN A 191 11.38 -19.97 -10.75
CA ASN A 191 12.74 -20.36 -10.41
C ASN A 191 13.68 -19.14 -10.37
N THR A 192 13.27 -18.10 -9.65
CA THR A 192 14.08 -16.89 -9.47
C THR A 192 14.69 -16.90 -8.07
N PRO A 193 15.94 -16.42 -7.88
CA PRO A 193 16.55 -16.31 -6.56
C PRO A 193 15.69 -15.47 -5.59
N LEU A 194 15.09 -14.38 -6.09
CA LEU A 194 14.22 -13.51 -5.32
C LEU A 194 12.91 -14.20 -4.94
N GLY A 195 12.19 -14.82 -5.89
CA GLY A 195 10.95 -15.54 -5.61
C GLY A 195 11.15 -16.66 -4.60
N ASN A 196 12.23 -17.43 -4.75
CA ASN A 196 12.62 -18.47 -3.79
C ASN A 196 12.88 -17.91 -2.39
N TYR A 197 13.64 -16.82 -2.29
CA TYR A 197 13.92 -16.16 -1.01
C TYR A 197 12.64 -15.66 -0.33
N MET A 198 11.77 -14.99 -1.08
CA MET A 198 10.49 -14.48 -0.58
C MET A 198 9.56 -15.62 -0.13
N THR A 199 9.56 -16.72 -0.87
CA THR A 199 8.81 -17.95 -0.51
C THR A 199 9.30 -18.52 0.81
N ASP A 200 10.62 -18.60 1.02
CA ASP A 200 11.20 -19.10 2.26
C ASP A 200 10.87 -18.17 3.43
N LYS A 201 10.87 -16.85 3.23
CA LYS A 201 10.44 -15.88 4.26
C LYS A 201 8.97 -16.01 4.59
N LEU A 202 8.10 -16.05 3.60
CA LEU A 202 6.68 -16.28 3.79
C LEU A 202 6.41 -17.61 4.52
N THR A 203 7.12 -18.68 4.14
CA THR A 203 7.01 -19.99 4.78
C THR A 203 7.35 -19.93 6.26
N ASN A 204 8.43 -19.23 6.62
CA ASN A 204 8.82 -19.05 8.01
C ASN A 204 7.78 -18.26 8.80
N GLU A 205 7.28 -17.13 8.27
CA GLU A 205 6.28 -16.31 8.97
C GLU A 205 4.94 -17.05 9.11
N VAL A 206 4.50 -17.76 8.08
CA VAL A 206 3.30 -18.61 8.17
C VAL A 206 3.50 -19.70 9.22
N TYR A 207 4.66 -20.37 9.25
CA TYR A 207 4.95 -21.38 10.28
C TYR A 207 4.96 -20.82 11.71
N MET A 208 5.39 -19.56 11.90
CA MET A 208 5.45 -18.90 13.21
C MET A 208 4.10 -18.37 13.69
N THR A 209 3.31 -17.81 12.78
CA THR A 209 2.05 -17.10 13.08
C THR A 209 0.85 -18.03 13.15
N SER A 210 0.88 -19.14 12.41
CA SER A 210 -0.30 -19.97 12.19
C SER A 210 -0.19 -21.33 12.85
N SER A 211 -1.33 -21.89 13.25
CA SER A 211 -1.42 -23.25 13.80
C SER A 211 -1.50 -24.34 12.71
N VAL A 212 -1.18 -24.00 11.44
CA VAL A 212 -1.25 -24.94 10.31
C VAL A 212 0.07 -25.64 10.05
N LYS A 213 -0.04 -26.91 9.63
CA LYS A 213 1.09 -27.72 9.22
C LYS A 213 1.49 -27.38 7.79
N VAL A 214 2.57 -26.62 7.64
CA VAL A 214 3.16 -26.33 6.33
C VAL A 214 3.90 -27.57 5.81
N ILE A 215 3.66 -27.93 4.56
CA ILE A 215 4.35 -29.03 3.88
C ILE A 215 5.79 -28.62 3.54
N GLU A 216 6.72 -29.55 3.73
CA GLU A 216 8.12 -29.34 3.38
C GLU A 216 8.29 -29.11 1.87
N ARG A 217 9.14 -28.13 1.54
CA ARG A 217 9.47 -27.77 0.15
C ARG A 217 9.98 -28.96 -0.68
N SER A 218 10.68 -29.90 -0.06
CA SER A 218 11.19 -31.12 -0.71
C SER A 218 10.07 -32.04 -1.21
N GLN A 219 8.97 -32.16 -0.45
CA GLN A 219 7.79 -32.95 -0.82
C GLN A 219 7.02 -32.28 -1.94
N LEU A 220 6.88 -30.95 -1.86
CA LEU A 220 6.32 -30.15 -2.93
C LEU A 220 7.09 -30.37 -4.24
N GLN A 221 8.41 -30.21 -4.22
CA GLN A 221 9.24 -30.37 -5.42
C GLN A 221 9.08 -31.75 -6.06
N ARG A 222 9.07 -32.83 -5.27
CA ARG A 222 8.86 -34.19 -5.79
C ARG A 222 7.54 -34.33 -6.53
N VAL A 223 6.44 -33.84 -5.96
CA VAL A 223 5.12 -33.89 -6.60
C VAL A 223 5.10 -33.05 -7.88
N MET A 224 5.75 -31.88 -7.88
CA MET A 224 5.84 -31.04 -9.08
C MET A 224 6.62 -31.73 -10.21
N ASP A 225 7.73 -32.39 -9.88
CA ASP A 225 8.58 -33.10 -10.83
C ASP A 225 7.85 -34.32 -11.43
N GLU A 226 7.12 -35.07 -10.59
CA GLU A 226 6.31 -36.24 -10.99
C GLU A 226 5.14 -35.86 -11.89
N GLN A 227 4.50 -34.72 -11.66
CA GLN A 227 3.38 -34.26 -12.49
C GLN A 227 3.82 -33.59 -13.80
N HIS A 228 5.13 -33.48 -14.05
CA HIS A 228 5.71 -32.80 -15.22
C HIS A 228 5.12 -31.40 -15.45
N LEU A 229 4.76 -30.71 -14.37
CA LEU A 229 4.09 -29.42 -14.45
C LEU A 229 5.09 -28.37 -14.93
N SER A 230 4.74 -27.68 -16.02
CA SER A 230 5.49 -26.51 -16.48
C SER A 230 5.19 -25.32 -15.56
N LEU A 231 6.15 -24.41 -15.39
CA LEU A 231 6.05 -23.26 -14.46
C LEU A 231 4.77 -22.41 -14.66
N ARG A 232 4.24 -22.41 -15.90
CA ARG A 232 3.03 -21.68 -16.31
C ARG A 232 1.71 -22.36 -15.92
N THR A 233 1.66 -23.69 -15.87
CA THR A 233 0.46 -24.45 -15.47
C THR A 233 0.26 -24.49 -13.96
N MET A 234 1.25 -24.10 -13.17
CA MET A 234 1.18 -24.16 -11.70
C MET A 234 0.19 -23.17 -11.07
N PHE A 235 -0.22 -22.14 -11.81
CA PHE A 235 -1.10 -21.07 -11.34
C PHE A 235 -2.55 -21.22 -11.83
N ASP A 236 -2.87 -22.31 -12.52
CA ASP A 236 -4.23 -22.62 -12.95
C ASP A 236 -4.99 -23.40 -11.84
N ASP A 237 -6.29 -23.13 -11.69
CA ASP A 237 -7.09 -23.71 -10.62
C ASP A 237 -7.15 -25.25 -10.67
N ALA A 238 -7.08 -25.86 -11.86
CA ALA A 238 -7.15 -27.31 -12.04
C ALA A 238 -5.85 -28.00 -11.59
N SER A 239 -4.70 -27.40 -11.91
CA SER A 239 -3.38 -27.81 -11.48
C SER A 239 -3.22 -27.63 -9.97
N VAL A 240 -3.75 -26.55 -9.40
CA VAL A 240 -3.76 -26.31 -7.95
C VAL A 240 -4.55 -27.38 -7.21
N LYS A 241 -5.76 -27.74 -7.68
CA LYS A 241 -6.51 -28.86 -7.10
C LYS A 241 -5.72 -30.16 -7.16
N ARG A 242 -5.05 -30.43 -8.28
CA ARG A 242 -4.28 -31.67 -8.49
C ARG A 242 -3.06 -31.74 -7.57
N ILE A 243 -2.23 -30.69 -7.56
CA ILE A 243 -1.05 -30.58 -6.69
C ILE A 243 -1.48 -30.68 -5.22
N GLY A 244 -2.52 -29.91 -4.86
CA GLY A 244 -3.07 -29.87 -3.50
C GLY A 244 -3.55 -31.23 -3.02
N SER A 245 -4.29 -31.95 -3.86
CA SER A 245 -4.79 -33.30 -3.55
C SER A 245 -3.67 -34.33 -3.40
N LEU A 246 -2.64 -34.26 -4.25
CA LEU A 246 -1.48 -35.16 -4.18
C LEU A 246 -0.62 -34.91 -2.94
N LEU A 247 -0.46 -33.64 -2.56
CA LEU A 247 0.18 -33.25 -1.29
C LEU A 247 -0.75 -33.47 -0.08
N GLY A 248 -2.02 -33.78 -0.33
CA GLY A 248 -3.12 -33.89 0.64
C GLY A 248 -3.35 -32.62 1.47
N VAL A 249 -3.00 -31.45 0.95
CA VAL A 249 -3.18 -30.19 1.68
C VAL A 249 -4.60 -29.67 1.54
N ASP A 250 -5.06 -28.93 2.54
CA ASP A 250 -6.40 -28.34 2.55
C ASP A 250 -6.40 -27.03 1.75
N ALA A 251 -5.25 -26.33 1.72
CA ALA A 251 -5.03 -25.18 0.86
C ALA A 251 -3.62 -25.12 0.27
N VAL A 252 -3.50 -24.36 -0.81
CA VAL A 252 -2.25 -24.00 -1.47
C VAL A 252 -2.12 -22.48 -1.50
N ILE A 253 -1.00 -21.96 -1.02
CA ILE A 253 -0.60 -20.57 -1.18
C ILE A 253 0.13 -20.42 -2.50
N MET A 254 -0.26 -19.40 -3.26
CA MET A 254 0.39 -18.98 -4.49
C MET A 254 0.53 -17.48 -4.51
N GLY A 255 1.53 -16.97 -5.20
CA GLY A 255 1.65 -15.53 -5.36
C GLY A 255 2.59 -15.12 -6.46
N THR A 256 2.51 -13.84 -6.80
CA THR A 256 3.35 -13.18 -7.78
C THR A 256 3.96 -11.93 -7.17
N TYR A 257 5.18 -11.61 -7.58
CA TYR A 257 5.79 -10.32 -7.28
C TYR A 257 6.06 -9.55 -8.57
N ALA A 258 5.87 -8.23 -8.51
CA ALA A 258 6.11 -7.34 -9.63
C ALA A 258 6.85 -6.10 -9.13
N GLU A 259 7.83 -5.64 -9.91
CA GLU A 259 8.47 -4.36 -9.65
C GLU A 259 7.50 -3.25 -10.06
N THR A 260 7.17 -2.39 -9.11
CA THR A 260 6.27 -1.25 -9.31
C THR A 260 7.03 0.04 -9.06
N GLY A 261 7.13 0.90 -10.08
CA GLY A 261 7.96 2.09 -10.05
C GLY A 261 9.47 1.80 -10.01
N LEU A 262 10.25 2.74 -9.48
CA LEU A 262 11.72 2.63 -9.42
C LEU A 262 12.21 1.87 -8.16
N ASP A 263 11.48 1.98 -7.05
CA ASP A 263 12.00 1.61 -5.72
C ASP A 263 11.11 0.64 -4.93
N SER A 264 10.05 0.07 -5.54
CA SER A 264 9.13 -0.83 -4.85
C SER A 264 8.87 -2.13 -5.61
N ILE A 265 8.65 -3.19 -4.84
CA ILE A 265 8.25 -4.51 -5.30
C ILE A 265 6.93 -4.83 -4.61
N GLU A 266 5.89 -4.99 -5.40
CA GLU A 266 4.59 -5.43 -4.94
C GLU A 266 4.57 -6.96 -4.90
N VAL A 267 4.17 -7.53 -3.77
CA VAL A 267 4.00 -8.96 -3.60
C VAL A 267 2.53 -9.25 -3.33
N ASN A 268 1.93 -10.02 -4.22
CA ASN A 268 0.54 -10.45 -4.16
C ASN A 268 0.49 -11.95 -3.90
N VAL A 269 -0.24 -12.35 -2.86
CA VAL A 269 -0.34 -13.75 -2.42
C VAL A 269 -1.81 -14.09 -2.19
N ARG A 270 -2.20 -15.30 -2.56
CA ARG A 270 -3.53 -15.86 -2.30
C ARG A 270 -3.42 -17.28 -1.79
N SER A 271 -4.24 -17.63 -0.81
CA SER A 271 -4.47 -19.02 -0.41
C SER A 271 -5.75 -19.53 -1.08
N VAL A 272 -5.65 -20.70 -1.67
CA VAL A 272 -6.75 -21.36 -2.40
C VAL A 272 -7.06 -22.68 -1.72
N ALA A 273 -8.31 -22.88 -1.32
CA ALA A 273 -8.76 -24.16 -0.79
C ALA A 273 -8.78 -25.22 -1.90
N VAL A 274 -8.19 -26.39 -1.64
CA VAL A 274 -8.01 -27.44 -2.65
C VAL A 274 -9.33 -28.08 -3.03
N GLU A 275 -10.23 -28.29 -2.07
CA GLU A 275 -11.53 -28.94 -2.33
C GLU A 275 -12.42 -28.05 -3.21
N THR A 276 -12.59 -26.79 -2.81
CA THR A 276 -13.53 -25.87 -3.47
C THR A 276 -12.90 -25.13 -4.66
N ALA A 277 -11.57 -24.95 -4.69
CA ALA A 277 -10.86 -23.93 -5.50
C ALA A 277 -11.27 -22.50 -5.19
N GLU A 278 -11.85 -22.25 -4.02
CA GLU A 278 -12.14 -20.89 -3.59
C GLU A 278 -10.89 -20.24 -3.00
N VAL A 279 -10.73 -18.95 -3.28
CA VAL A 279 -9.73 -18.13 -2.60
C VAL A 279 -10.21 -17.90 -1.17
N VAL A 280 -9.50 -18.50 -0.23
CA VAL A 280 -9.83 -18.44 1.20
C VAL A 280 -9.06 -17.34 1.92
N GLY A 281 -8.04 -16.77 1.31
CA GLY A 281 -7.28 -15.65 1.85
C GLY A 281 -6.46 -14.95 0.79
N VAL A 282 -6.24 -13.65 0.98
CA VAL A 282 -5.43 -12.80 0.10
C VAL A 282 -4.55 -11.93 0.97
N GLY A 283 -3.32 -11.70 0.53
CA GLY A 283 -2.42 -10.73 1.13
C GLY A 283 -1.66 -9.98 0.05
N THR A 284 -1.49 -8.68 0.27
CA THR A 284 -0.74 -7.79 -0.62
C THR A 284 0.17 -6.91 0.21
N VAL A 285 1.43 -6.79 -0.19
CA VAL A 285 2.39 -5.90 0.47
C VAL A 285 3.34 -5.24 -0.52
N LEU A 286 3.73 -4.02 -0.22
CA LEU A 286 4.75 -3.26 -0.95
C LEU A 286 6.06 -3.29 -0.18
N ILE A 287 7.12 -3.76 -0.84
CA ILE A 287 8.46 -3.87 -0.25
C ILE A 287 9.40 -2.92 -0.99
N SER A 288 10.18 -2.14 -0.24
CA SER A 288 11.21 -1.29 -0.87
C SER A 288 12.32 -2.15 -1.49
N ARG A 289 12.66 -1.89 -2.76
CA ARG A 289 13.76 -2.53 -3.50
C ARG A 289 15.08 -2.45 -2.74
N ALA A 290 15.36 -1.33 -2.06
CA ALA A 290 16.58 -1.13 -1.28
C ALA A 290 16.74 -2.14 -0.12
N SER A 291 15.63 -2.63 0.43
CA SER A 291 15.63 -3.68 1.46
C SER A 291 15.96 -5.06 0.88
N VAL A 292 15.57 -5.31 -0.36
CA VAL A 292 15.78 -6.58 -1.07
C VAL A 292 17.22 -6.69 -1.60
N GLU A 293 17.74 -5.63 -2.22
CA GLU A 293 19.08 -5.62 -2.81
C GLU A 293 20.20 -5.79 -1.79
N LYS A 294 20.02 -5.31 -0.55
CA LYS A 294 20.99 -5.48 0.55
C LYS A 294 21.16 -6.93 1.02
N LEU A 295 20.27 -7.84 0.63
CA LEU A 295 20.24 -9.22 1.11
C LEU A 295 20.66 -10.24 0.03
N ILE A 296 20.66 -9.82 -1.25
CA ILE A 296 21.04 -10.66 -2.40
C ILE A 296 22.52 -10.45 -2.79
N ARG A 297 23.18 -9.43 -2.23
CA ARG A 297 24.59 -9.08 -2.47
C ARG A 297 25.49 -9.57 -1.35
#